data_AF-A0A7X6TRY6-F1
#
_entry.id   AF-A0A7X6TRY6-F1
#
_cell.length_a   1.000
_cell.length_b   1.000
_cell.length_c   1.000
_cell.angle_alpha   90.00
_cell.angle_beta   90.00
_cell.angle_gamma   90.00
#
_symmetry.space_group_name_H-M   'P 1'
#
loop_
_entity.id
_entity.type
_entity.pdbx_description
1 polymer ?
#
loop_
_entity_poly.entity_id
_entity_poly.type
_entity_poly.pdbx_seq_one_letter_code
_entity_poly.pdbx_strand_id
1 'polypeptide(L)'
;MNKDIILEYLEKNGLSDVDILKEDDELLLATGYYDFDDAEKGASAEYAKTQVEEEEDSALYNEYLVNYLVDMAVDHVGEVMEEIIEEENVDAQYLTYEMDPEDMNSVQVAMLFSKGDIDKDLEDILDELEL
;
A
#
# COMPACT_ATOMS: atom_id res chain seq x y z
N MET A 1 1.38 -19.20 7.46
CA MET A 1 0.61 -18.72 6.29
C MET A 1 -0.69 -19.47 6.10
N ASN A 2 -1.69 -18.92 6.77
CA ASN A 2 -3.09 -19.13 6.50
C ASN A 2 -3.59 -17.92 5.68
N LYS A 3 -3.83 -18.13 4.38
CA LYS A 3 -4.25 -17.06 3.48
C LYS A 3 -5.52 -16.35 3.94
N ASP A 4 -6.50 -17.09 4.46
CA ASP A 4 -7.77 -16.51 4.85
C ASP A 4 -7.59 -15.51 6.00
N ILE A 5 -6.64 -15.78 6.92
CA ILE A 5 -6.28 -14.85 8.00
C ILE A 5 -5.61 -13.60 7.44
N ILE A 6 -4.65 -13.77 6.52
CA ILE A 6 -3.96 -12.64 5.88
C ILE A 6 -4.96 -11.73 5.16
N LEU A 7 -5.82 -12.28 4.30
CA LEU A 7 -6.82 -11.49 3.56
C LEU A 7 -7.80 -10.77 4.48
N GLU A 8 -8.27 -11.45 5.54
CA GLU A 8 -9.14 -10.82 6.55
C GLU A 8 -8.42 -9.68 7.29
N TYR A 9 -7.12 -9.82 7.54
CA TYR A 9 -6.31 -8.80 8.19
C TYR A 9 -6.10 -7.57 7.29
N LEU A 10 -5.78 -7.79 6.02
CA LEU A 10 -5.65 -6.74 5.02
C LEU A 10 -6.96 -5.94 4.91
N GLU A 11 -8.09 -6.62 4.73
CA GLU A 11 -9.41 -5.96 4.60
C GLU A 11 -9.78 -5.14 5.84
N LYS A 12 -9.51 -5.66 7.05
CA LYS A 12 -9.78 -4.93 8.30
C LYS A 12 -8.96 -3.66 8.47
N ASN A 13 -7.80 -3.60 7.82
CA ASN A 13 -6.85 -2.50 7.93
C ASN A 13 -6.82 -1.62 6.66
N GLY A 14 -7.91 -1.62 5.88
CA GLY A 14 -8.09 -0.65 4.79
C GLY A 14 -7.53 -1.09 3.43
N LEU A 15 -7.07 -2.34 3.30
CA LEU A 15 -6.68 -2.90 1.99
C LEU A 15 -7.88 -3.61 1.35
N SER A 16 -8.45 -2.98 0.33
CA SER A 16 -9.61 -3.46 -0.42
C SER A 16 -9.22 -4.05 -1.78
N ASP A 17 -10.20 -4.67 -2.43
CA ASP A 17 -10.09 -5.25 -3.78
C ASP A 17 -8.83 -6.10 -3.97
N VAL A 18 -8.54 -6.94 -2.97
CA VAL A 18 -7.35 -7.78 -2.96
C VAL A 18 -7.47 -8.92 -3.98
N ASP A 19 -6.68 -8.84 -5.05
CA ASP A 19 -6.57 -9.82 -6.12
C ASP A 19 -5.29 -10.66 -5.95
N ILE A 20 -5.45 -11.99 -5.99
CA ILE A 20 -4.33 -12.93 -5.90
C ILE A 20 -3.74 -13.15 -7.30
N LEU A 21 -2.47 -12.76 -7.47
CA LEU A 21 -1.73 -12.88 -8.72
C LEU A 21 -1.03 -14.24 -8.84
N LYS A 22 -0.51 -14.75 -7.70
CA LYS A 22 0.17 -16.04 -7.63
C LYS A 22 0.05 -16.63 -6.22
N GLU A 23 -0.18 -17.93 -6.14
CA GLU A 23 -0.29 -18.66 -4.87
C GLU A 23 0.29 -20.08 -5.02
N ASP A 24 1.07 -20.50 -4.03
CA ASP A 24 1.43 -21.89 -3.77
C ASP A 24 1.53 -22.16 -2.26
N ASP A 25 2.04 -23.33 -1.87
CA ASP A 25 2.11 -23.74 -0.46
C ASP A 25 3.05 -22.85 0.39
N GLU A 26 4.00 -22.15 -0.23
CA GLU A 26 5.00 -21.33 0.44
C GLU A 26 4.83 -19.84 0.18
N LEU A 27 4.21 -19.45 -0.95
CA LEU A 27 4.18 -18.06 -1.43
C LEU A 27 2.77 -17.57 -1.76
N LEU A 28 2.49 -16.31 -1.44
CA LEU A 28 1.29 -15.58 -1.82
C LEU A 28 1.69 -14.20 -2.37
N LEU A 29 1.42 -13.96 -3.65
CA LEU A 29 1.52 -12.65 -4.28
C LEU A 29 0.12 -12.12 -4.55
N ALA A 30 -0.17 -10.93 -4.04
CA ALA A 30 -1.44 -10.25 -4.21
C ALA A 30 -1.23 -8.78 -4.58
N THR A 31 -2.25 -8.18 -5.17
CA THR A 31 -2.37 -6.74 -5.32
C THR A 31 -3.69 -6.29 -4.70
N GLY A 32 -3.81 -5.03 -4.33
CA GLY A 32 -5.03 -4.43 -3.81
C GLY A 32 -4.88 -2.93 -3.69
N TYR A 33 -5.82 -2.29 -3.01
CA TYR A 33 -5.85 -0.84 -2.83
C TYR A 33 -5.89 -0.49 -1.36
N TYR A 34 -4.97 0.35 -0.89
CA TYR A 34 -5.10 0.98 0.41
C TYR A 34 -6.03 2.18 0.30
N ASP A 35 -7.17 2.13 0.97
CA ASP A 35 -8.22 3.15 0.93
C ASP A 35 -8.01 4.19 2.04
N PHE A 36 -7.86 5.47 1.66
CA PHE A 36 -7.71 6.54 2.64
C PHE A 36 -9.03 6.90 3.32
N ASP A 37 -9.00 6.92 4.64
CA ASP A 37 -10.09 7.41 5.45
C ASP A 37 -10.20 8.95 5.41
N ASP A 38 -11.32 9.48 5.89
CA ASP A 38 -11.58 10.92 5.86
C ASP A 38 -10.62 11.72 6.75
N ALA A 39 -10.05 11.09 7.80
CA ALA A 39 -9.09 11.73 8.68
C ALA A 39 -7.72 11.86 8.01
N GLU A 40 -7.26 10.82 7.31
CA GLU A 40 -6.04 10.81 6.50
C GLU A 40 -6.11 11.84 5.37
N LYS A 41 -7.20 11.84 4.59
CA LYS A 41 -7.43 12.85 3.55
C LYS A 41 -7.46 14.27 4.14
N GLY A 42 -8.08 14.44 5.30
CA GLY A 42 -8.13 15.70 6.03
C GLY A 42 -6.74 16.19 6.44
N ALA A 43 -5.94 15.33 7.07
CA ALA A 43 -4.59 15.63 7.52
C ALA A 43 -3.68 16.02 6.34
N SER A 44 -3.75 15.25 5.25
CA SER A 44 -2.99 15.51 4.02
C SER A 44 -3.37 16.85 3.39
N ALA A 45 -4.67 17.15 3.32
CA ALA A 45 -5.17 18.40 2.77
C ALA A 45 -4.76 19.61 3.63
N GLU A 46 -4.71 19.47 4.95
CA GLU A 46 -4.21 20.50 5.86
C GLU A 46 -2.70 20.69 5.69
N TYR A 47 -1.92 19.61 5.66
CA TYR A 47 -0.48 19.66 5.42
C TYR A 47 -0.17 20.40 4.13
N ALA A 48 -0.76 20.00 3.00
CA ALA A 48 -0.54 20.61 1.70
C ALA A 48 -0.89 22.12 1.68
N LYS A 49 -1.96 22.53 2.38
CA LYS A 49 -2.32 23.96 2.53
C LYS A 49 -1.23 24.76 3.25
N THR A 50 -0.51 24.15 4.19
CA THR A 50 0.57 24.84 4.91
C THR A 50 1.85 25.00 4.08
N GLN A 51 2.01 24.23 3.01
CA GLN A 51 3.20 24.24 2.17
C GLN A 51 3.11 25.24 1.01
N VAL A 52 1.92 25.73 0.67
CA VAL A 52 1.69 26.69 -0.41
C VAL A 52 1.54 28.11 0.15
N GLU A 53 2.30 29.08 -0.39
CA GLU A 53 2.29 30.47 0.07
C GLU A 53 1.09 31.28 -0.46
N GLU A 54 0.55 30.90 -1.62
CA GLU A 54 -0.63 31.51 -2.25
C GLU A 54 -1.68 30.42 -2.52
N GLU A 55 -2.94 30.69 -2.19
CA GLU A 55 -4.08 29.75 -2.35
C GLU A 55 -4.34 29.34 -3.83
N GLU A 56 -3.61 29.88 -4.81
CA GLU A 56 -3.82 29.66 -6.25
C GLU A 56 -2.84 28.67 -6.92
N ASP A 57 -1.76 28.21 -6.26
CA ASP A 57 -0.88 27.17 -6.84
C ASP A 57 -1.45 25.76 -6.64
N SER A 58 -2.54 25.49 -7.37
CA SER A 58 -3.24 24.20 -7.35
C SER A 58 -2.36 23.01 -7.73
N ALA A 59 -1.33 23.22 -8.57
CA ALA A 59 -0.42 22.15 -8.97
C ALA A 59 0.51 21.77 -7.81
N LEU A 60 1.13 22.77 -7.18
CA LEU A 60 1.99 22.56 -6.02
C LEU A 60 1.21 22.01 -4.82
N TYR A 61 -0.02 22.49 -4.60
CA TYR A 61 -0.91 21.94 -3.58
C TYR A 61 -1.18 20.45 -3.79
N ASN A 62 -1.55 20.06 -5.02
CA ASN A 62 -1.82 18.67 -5.36
C ASN A 62 -0.57 17.79 -5.22
N GLU A 63 0.61 18.30 -5.57
CA GLU A 63 1.88 17.59 -5.39
C GLU A 63 2.13 17.28 -3.90
N TYR A 64 2.02 18.27 -3.01
CA TYR A 64 2.18 18.04 -1.57
C TYR A 64 1.11 17.12 -1.00
N LEU A 65 -0.12 17.22 -1.49
CA LEU A 65 -1.23 16.37 -1.08
C LEU A 65 -0.97 14.90 -1.43
N VAL A 66 -0.62 14.62 -2.70
CA VAL A 66 -0.34 13.25 -3.18
C VAL A 66 0.86 12.67 -2.45
N ASN A 67 1.96 13.41 -2.32
CA ASN A 67 3.16 12.92 -1.64
C ASN A 67 2.85 12.52 -0.19
N TYR A 68 2.10 13.35 0.53
CA TYR A 68 1.76 13.05 1.92
C TYR A 68 0.79 11.87 2.06
N LEU A 69 -0.16 11.71 1.13
CA LEU A 69 -1.02 10.53 1.09
C LEU A 69 -0.22 9.26 0.85
N VAL A 70 0.72 9.27 -0.10
CA VAL A 70 1.58 8.12 -0.39
C VAL A 70 2.46 7.78 0.83
N ASP A 71 3.06 8.78 1.48
CA ASP A 71 3.86 8.57 2.68
C ASP A 71 3.05 7.89 3.79
N MET A 72 1.82 8.35 4.06
CA MET A 72 0.95 7.71 5.05
C MET A 72 0.56 6.28 4.65
N ALA A 73 0.27 6.04 3.37
CA ALA A 73 -0.04 4.68 2.93
C ALA A 73 1.16 3.74 3.11
N VAL A 74 2.38 4.20 2.80
CA VAL A 74 3.60 3.41 3.03
C VAL A 74 3.76 3.10 4.52
N ASP A 75 3.59 4.10 5.39
CA ASP A 75 3.70 3.90 6.83
C ASP A 75 2.64 2.90 7.36
N HIS A 76 1.37 3.10 7.04
CA HIS A 76 0.29 2.23 7.52
C HIS A 76 0.33 0.82 6.93
N VAL A 77 0.58 0.68 5.62
CA VAL A 77 0.75 -0.65 5.02
C VAL A 77 1.96 -1.34 5.64
N GLY A 78 3.05 -0.60 5.91
CA GLY A 78 4.20 -1.12 6.64
C GLY A 78 3.83 -1.70 8.01
N GLU A 79 3.06 -0.97 8.82
CA GLU A 79 2.57 -1.46 10.12
C GLU A 79 1.73 -2.73 9.96
N VAL A 80 0.81 -2.76 8.98
CA VAL A 80 -0.02 -3.94 8.70
C VAL A 80 0.85 -5.15 8.30
N MET A 81 1.89 -4.94 7.49
CA MET A 81 2.81 -6.02 7.10
C MET A 81 3.59 -6.55 8.30
N GLU A 82 4.09 -5.67 9.18
CA GLU A 82 4.79 -6.07 10.41
C GLU A 82 3.92 -6.95 11.30
N GLU A 83 2.65 -6.57 11.49
CA GLU A 83 1.70 -7.35 12.28
C GLU A 83 1.43 -8.72 11.64
N ILE A 84 1.24 -8.80 10.33
CA ILE A 84 1.06 -10.07 9.60
C ILE A 84 2.31 -10.96 9.70
N ILE A 85 3.50 -10.39 9.53
CA ILE A 85 4.78 -11.09 9.68
C ILE A 85 4.87 -11.76 11.05
N GLU A 86 4.55 -11.02 12.11
CA GLU A 86 4.60 -11.54 13.49
C GLU A 86 3.52 -12.60 13.76
N GLU A 87 2.27 -12.35 13.35
CA GLU A 87 1.14 -13.25 13.64
C GLU A 87 1.19 -14.56 12.85
N GLU A 88 1.54 -14.49 11.56
CA GLU A 88 1.55 -15.64 10.65
C GLU A 88 2.92 -16.32 10.54
N ASN A 89 3.95 -15.75 11.18
CA ASN A 89 5.35 -16.18 11.12
C ASN A 89 5.78 -16.40 9.66
N VAL A 90 5.63 -15.34 8.86
CA VAL A 90 5.97 -15.26 7.44
C VAL A 90 6.97 -14.14 7.21
N ASP A 91 7.66 -14.16 6.08
CA ASP A 91 8.40 -13.01 5.55
C ASP A 91 7.49 -12.27 4.56
N ALA A 92 7.64 -10.95 4.44
CA ALA A 92 6.82 -10.15 3.54
C ALA A 92 7.57 -8.98 2.89
N GLN A 93 7.17 -8.65 1.65
CA GLN A 93 7.58 -7.44 0.94
C GLN A 93 6.33 -6.76 0.37
N TYR A 94 6.37 -5.44 0.25
CA TYR A 94 5.32 -4.69 -0.41
C TYR A 94 5.91 -3.51 -1.17
N LEU A 95 5.17 -3.03 -2.16
CA LEU A 95 5.43 -1.76 -2.83
C LEU A 95 4.12 -1.06 -3.13
N THR A 96 4.18 0.27 -3.18
CA THR A 96 3.09 1.12 -3.60
C THR A 96 3.34 1.58 -5.04
N TYR A 97 2.29 1.65 -5.84
CA TYR A 97 2.36 2.23 -7.17
C TYR A 97 2.16 3.75 -7.10
N GLU A 98 2.53 4.44 -8.19
CA GLU A 98 2.21 5.86 -8.33
C GLU A 98 0.70 6.08 -8.23
N MET A 99 0.30 7.01 -7.35
CA MET A 99 -1.10 7.40 -7.19
C MET A 99 -1.53 8.27 -8.38
N ASP A 100 -2.74 8.01 -8.88
CA ASP A 100 -3.36 8.87 -9.88
C ASP A 100 -3.74 10.22 -9.23
N PRO A 101 -3.19 11.36 -9.68
CA PRO A 101 -3.55 12.66 -9.14
C PRO A 101 -5.02 13.04 -9.42
N GLU A 102 -5.71 12.34 -10.32
CA GLU A 102 -7.16 12.49 -10.52
C GLU A 102 -8.00 11.63 -9.55
N ASP A 103 -7.41 10.59 -8.94
CA ASP A 103 -8.05 9.70 -7.98
C ASP A 103 -7.21 9.49 -6.71
N MET A 104 -7.38 10.40 -5.75
CA MET A 104 -6.67 10.43 -4.48
C MET A 104 -7.41 9.69 -3.35
N ASN A 105 -8.31 8.75 -3.68
CA ASN A 105 -9.06 7.99 -2.68
C ASN A 105 -8.33 6.74 -2.19
N SER A 106 -7.40 6.22 -2.98
CA SER A 106 -6.67 5.00 -2.68
C SER A 106 -5.33 4.97 -3.38
N VAL A 107 -4.41 4.13 -2.91
CA VAL A 107 -3.17 3.79 -3.63
C VAL A 107 -3.10 2.29 -3.88
N GLN A 108 -2.66 1.89 -5.07
CA GLN A 108 -2.46 0.48 -5.37
C GLN A 108 -1.20 -0.04 -4.67
N VAL A 109 -1.30 -1.25 -4.15
CA VAL A 109 -0.23 -1.94 -3.43
C VAL A 109 -0.04 -3.33 -4.05
N ALA A 110 1.22 -3.74 -4.23
CA ALA A 110 1.58 -5.14 -4.46
C ALA A 110 2.22 -5.69 -3.18
N MET A 111 1.86 -6.92 -2.82
CA MET A 111 2.22 -7.55 -1.55
C MET A 111 2.63 -9.00 -1.80
N LEU A 112 3.77 -9.37 -1.22
CA LEU A 112 4.33 -10.71 -1.27
C LEU A 112 4.48 -11.25 0.14
N PHE A 113 3.97 -12.45 0.38
CA PHE A 113 4.12 -13.18 1.63
C PHE A 113 4.78 -14.53 1.34
N SER A 114 5.68 -14.95 2.22
CA SER A 114 6.43 -16.21 2.10
C SER A 114 6.58 -16.92 3.44
N LYS A 115 6.40 -18.24 3.49
CA LYS A 115 6.71 -19.04 4.69
C LYS A 115 8.21 -19.14 4.99
N GLY A 116 9.07 -18.84 4.01
CA GLY A 116 10.53 -18.81 4.16
C GLY A 116 11.10 -17.44 3.77
N ASP A 117 12.41 -17.31 3.88
CA ASP A 117 13.11 -16.06 3.55
C ASP A 117 12.86 -15.65 2.08
N ILE A 118 12.52 -14.39 1.85
CA ILE A 118 12.34 -13.86 0.51
C ILE A 118 13.72 -13.49 -0.06
N ASP A 119 14.23 -14.35 -0.96
CA ASP A 119 15.55 -14.19 -1.59
C ASP A 119 15.55 -13.22 -2.80
N LYS A 120 14.37 -12.83 -3.30
CA LYS A 120 14.21 -12.06 -4.53
C LYS A 120 13.35 -10.82 -4.29
N ASP A 121 13.73 -9.71 -4.90
CA ASP A 121 12.98 -8.45 -4.81
C ASP A 121 11.59 -8.60 -5.46
N LEU A 122 10.56 -8.05 -4.82
CA LEU A 122 9.21 -8.01 -5.36
C LEU A 122 9.16 -7.32 -6.74
N GLU A 123 9.92 -6.24 -6.96
CA GLU A 123 9.98 -5.56 -8.26
C GLU A 123 10.41 -6.54 -9.36
N ASP A 124 11.48 -7.31 -9.12
CA ASP A 124 11.99 -8.30 -10.08
C ASP A 124 10.98 -9.45 -10.32
N ILE A 125 10.07 -9.72 -9.38
CA ILE A 125 9.03 -10.75 -9.53
C ILE A 125 7.89 -10.22 -10.39
N LEU A 126 7.45 -8.98 -10.17
CA LEU A 126 6.40 -8.33 -10.94
C LEU A 126 6.83 -8.14 -12.40
N ASP A 127 8.06 -7.69 -12.63
CA ASP A 127 8.66 -7.57 -13.96
C ASP A 127 8.65 -8.91 -14.74
N GLU A 128 8.95 -10.03 -14.06
CA GLU A 128 8.88 -11.37 -14.67
C GLU A 128 7.47 -11.83 -15.02
N LEU A 129 6.47 -11.29 -14.33
CA LEU A 129 5.05 -11.56 -14.55
C LEU A 129 4.43 -10.61 -15.58
N GLU A 130 5.20 -9.65 -16.10
CA GLU A 130 4.74 -8.57 -16.98
C GLU A 130 3.62 -7.71 -16.32
N LEU A 131 3.76 -7.46 -15.00
CA LEU A 131 2.83 -6.70 -14.17
C LEU A 131 3.43 -5.38 -13.66
#